data_AF-A0A3T0L4P6-F1
#
_entry.id   AF-A0A3T0L4P6-F1
#
_cell.length_a   1.000
_cell.length_b   1.000
_cell.length_c   1.000
_cell.angle_alpha   90.00
_cell.angle_beta   90.00
_cell.angle_gamma   90.00
#
_symmetry.space_group_name_H-M   'P 1'
#
loop_
_entity.id
_entity.type
_entity.pdbx_description
1 polymer ?
#
loop_
_entity_poly.entity_id
_entity_poly.type
_entity_poly.pdbx_seq_one_letter_code
_entity_poly.pdbx_strand_id
1 'polypeptide(L)'
;MKLMEKLVTDSSSPFNSEEINGILFSDVKQIVKTKEDLENILLSTKVVFETKEDLLEFFEMLLNYGYKDSAISYFEDMLSKISDYELIEGFNTLLQ
;
A
#
# COMPACT_ATOMS: atom_id res chain seq x y z
N MET A 1 19.40 -13.85 -34.59
CA MET A 1 19.85 -13.15 -33.38
C MET A 1 19.05 -11.85 -33.27
N LYS A 2 18.04 -11.78 -32.40
CA LYS A 2 17.19 -10.59 -32.19
C LYS A 2 17.08 -10.26 -30.68
N LEU A 3 18.15 -10.53 -29.93
CA LEU A 3 18.16 -10.36 -28.47
C LEU A 3 18.78 -9.03 -28.00
N MET A 4 19.26 -8.16 -28.89
CA MET A 4 19.98 -6.94 -28.49
C MET A 4 19.32 -5.62 -28.89
N GLU A 5 18.20 -5.62 -29.63
CA GLU A 5 17.54 -4.39 -30.09
C GLU A 5 16.47 -3.84 -29.15
N LYS A 6 16.11 -4.54 -28.06
CA LYS A 6 15.07 -4.06 -27.12
C LYS A 6 15.64 -3.57 -25.77
N LEU A 7 16.94 -3.27 -25.74
CA LEU A 7 17.69 -2.83 -24.55
C LEU A 7 17.98 -1.31 -24.52
N VAL A 8 17.40 -0.53 -25.43
CA VAL A 8 17.62 0.92 -25.53
C VAL A 8 16.31 1.57 -25.93
N THR A 9 15.85 2.58 -25.17
CA THR A 9 14.55 3.32 -25.19
C THR A 9 13.52 2.72 -24.23
N ASP A 10 13.26 3.23 -23.02
CA ASP A 10 13.07 4.63 -22.62
C ASP A 10 13.67 4.93 -21.24
N SER A 11 14.70 5.76 -21.22
CA SER A 11 15.31 6.33 -20.03
C SER A 11 14.83 7.77 -19.83
N SER A 12 13.55 7.95 -19.43
CA SER A 12 13.00 9.24 -18.96
C SER A 12 11.69 9.07 -18.17
N SER A 13 11.79 8.62 -16.93
CA SER A 13 10.76 8.85 -15.89
C SER A 13 11.44 8.88 -14.52
N PRO A 14 11.17 9.87 -13.64
CA PRO A 14 11.86 9.99 -12.35
C PRO A 14 11.46 8.95 -11.28
N PHE A 15 10.75 7.87 -11.63
CA PHE A 15 10.49 6.74 -10.75
C PHE A 15 10.52 5.43 -11.57
N ASN A 16 11.59 4.64 -11.45
CA ASN A 16 11.63 3.27 -11.96
C ASN A 16 10.74 2.41 -11.06
N SER A 17 9.48 2.24 -11.46
CA SER A 17 8.52 1.34 -10.80
C SER A 17 8.89 -0.15 -10.89
N GLU A 18 9.91 -0.51 -11.67
CA GLU A 18 10.40 -1.89 -11.82
C GLU A 18 11.11 -2.47 -10.59
N GLU A 19 11.43 -1.67 -9.56
CA GLU A 19 12.12 -2.15 -8.34
C GLU A 19 11.25 -2.27 -7.08
N ILE A 20 9.99 -1.83 -7.10
CA ILE A 20 9.09 -2.05 -5.98
C ILE A 20 8.43 -3.42 -6.13
N ASN A 21 9.08 -4.45 -5.58
CA ASN A 21 8.45 -5.77 -5.36
C ASN A 21 7.28 -5.62 -4.38
N GLY A 22 6.11 -5.23 -4.89
CA GLY A 22 4.90 -4.99 -4.13
C GLY A 22 3.66 -5.05 -5.02
N ILE A 23 2.49 -5.04 -4.38
CA ILE A 23 1.18 -5.04 -5.03
C ILE A 23 0.52 -3.68 -4.86
N LEU A 24 -0.10 -3.15 -5.92
CA LEU A 24 -0.87 -1.92 -5.83
C LEU A 24 -2.11 -2.14 -4.96
N PHE A 25 -2.47 -1.17 -4.13
CA PHE A 25 -3.67 -1.29 -3.31
C PHE A 25 -4.95 -1.46 -4.14
N SER A 26 -5.01 -0.88 -5.34
CA SER A 26 -6.08 -1.11 -6.30
C SER A 26 -6.27 -2.59 -6.65
N ASP A 27 -5.18 -3.35 -6.78
CA ASP A 27 -5.21 -4.80 -6.99
C ASP A 27 -5.55 -5.56 -5.71
N VAL A 28 -5.06 -5.11 -4.54
CA VAL A 28 -5.44 -5.69 -3.23
C VAL A 28 -6.95 -5.67 -3.05
N LYS A 29 -7.63 -4.57 -3.39
CA LYS A 29 -9.10 -4.47 -3.35
C LYS A 29 -9.80 -5.54 -4.21
N GLN A 30 -9.17 -5.98 -5.31
CA GLN A 30 -9.71 -7.02 -6.17
C GLN A 30 -9.44 -8.43 -5.62
N ILE A 31 -8.31 -8.64 -4.96
CA ILE A 31 -7.89 -9.95 -4.43
C ILE A 31 -8.55 -10.26 -3.10
N VAL A 32 -8.58 -9.30 -2.17
CA VAL A 32 -9.08 -9.50 -0.82
C VAL A 32 -10.60 -9.65 -0.84
N LYS A 33 -11.07 -10.87 -0.57
CA LYS A 33 -12.51 -11.18 -0.39
C LYS A 33 -12.79 -11.76 0.99
N THR A 34 -11.76 -12.25 1.66
CA THR A 34 -11.82 -12.87 2.97
C THR A 34 -10.76 -12.32 3.90
N LYS A 35 -10.92 -12.60 5.18
CA LYS A 35 -9.90 -12.28 6.20
C LYS A 35 -8.56 -12.96 5.91
N GLU A 36 -8.60 -14.21 5.44
CA GLU A 36 -7.41 -15.00 5.09
C GLU A 36 -6.64 -14.39 3.91
N ASP A 37 -7.33 -13.86 2.90
CA ASP A 37 -6.69 -13.16 1.79
C ASP A 37 -5.91 -11.95 2.28
N LEU A 38 -6.51 -11.16 3.18
CA LEU A 38 -5.85 -10.00 3.76
C LEU A 38 -4.63 -10.42 4.59
N GLU A 39 -4.78 -11.44 5.44
CA GLU A 39 -3.67 -11.98 6.24
C GLU A 39 -2.48 -12.39 5.38
N ASN A 40 -2.76 -13.09 4.28
CA ASN A 40 -1.74 -13.50 3.32
C ASN A 40 -1.02 -12.29 2.72
N ILE A 41 -1.74 -11.23 2.35
CA ILE A 41 -1.14 -9.98 1.85
C ILE A 41 -0.23 -9.34 2.91
N LEU A 42 -0.71 -9.19 4.15
CA LEU A 42 0.04 -8.54 5.24
C LEU A 42 1.33 -9.28 5.61
N LEU A 43 1.34 -10.61 5.51
CA LEU A 43 2.50 -11.44 5.85
C LEU A 43 3.55 -11.55 4.73
N SER A 44 3.12 -11.49 3.47
CA SER A 44 3.97 -11.91 2.34
C SER A 44 4.33 -10.78 1.38
N THR A 45 3.58 -9.68 1.38
CA THR A 45 3.62 -8.72 0.28
C THR A 45 3.65 -7.28 0.77
N LYS A 46 4.44 -6.43 0.10
CA LYS A 46 4.40 -4.97 0.32
C LYS A 46 3.24 -4.38 -0.46
N VAL A 47 2.38 -3.62 0.20
CA VAL A 47 1.31 -2.86 -0.47
C VAL A 47 1.83 -1.48 -0.87
N VAL A 48 1.55 -1.08 -2.10
CA VAL A 48 1.96 0.20 -2.69
C VAL A 48 0.73 1.08 -2.87
N PHE A 49 0.84 2.33 -2.43
CA PHE A 49 -0.24 3.31 -2.43
C PHE A 49 0.12 4.45 -3.40
N GLU A 50 -0.86 4.90 -4.19
CA GLU A 50 -0.68 6.02 -5.12
C GLU A 50 -1.18 7.34 -4.51
N THR A 51 -2.17 7.26 -3.63
CA THR A 51 -2.85 8.41 -3.02
C THR A 51 -2.96 8.27 -1.49
N LYS A 52 -3.25 9.39 -0.81
CA LYS A 52 -3.53 9.37 0.63
C LYS A 52 -4.85 8.65 0.92
N GLU A 53 -5.82 8.81 0.03
CA GLU A 53 -7.12 8.18 0.08
C GLU A 53 -6.98 6.65 0.05
N ASP A 54 -6.13 6.10 -0.83
CA ASP A 54 -5.84 4.66 -0.86
C ASP A 54 -5.29 4.14 0.47
N LEU A 55 -4.45 4.95 1.13
CA LEU A 55 -3.89 4.59 2.42
C LEU A 55 -4.95 4.59 3.53
N LEU A 56 -5.85 5.58 3.54
CA LEU A 56 -6.97 5.62 4.48
C LEU A 56 -7.95 4.46 4.25
N GLU A 57 -8.27 4.15 3.00
CA GLU A 57 -9.09 2.98 2.63
C GLU A 57 -8.43 1.66 3.06
N PHE A 58 -7.09 1.57 2.98
CA PHE A 58 -6.37 0.41 3.48
C PHE A 58 -6.48 0.27 5.00
N PHE A 59 -6.38 1.36 5.76
CA PHE A 59 -6.60 1.32 7.20
C PHE A 59 -8.04 0.92 7.55
N GLU A 60 -9.03 1.46 6.83
CA GLU A 60 -10.43 1.05 6.98
C GLU A 60 -10.60 -0.46 6.72
N MET A 61 -9.97 -0.99 5.67
CA MET A 61 -9.97 -2.41 5.36
C MET A 61 -9.38 -3.23 6.52
N LEU A 62 -8.24 -2.83 7.08
CA LEU A 62 -7.64 -3.51 8.24
C LEU A 62 -8.60 -3.55 9.43
N LEU A 63 -9.24 -2.42 9.75
CA LEU A 63 -10.20 -2.33 10.85
C LEU A 63 -11.42 -3.23 10.62
N ASN A 64 -11.97 -3.23 9.41
CA ASN A 64 -13.14 -4.03 9.03
C ASN A 64 -12.90 -5.54 9.17
N TYR A 65 -11.68 -6.02 8.92
CA TYR A 65 -11.30 -7.43 9.09
C TYR A 65 -10.76 -7.77 10.50
N GLY A 66 -10.75 -6.80 11.41
CA GLY A 66 -10.35 -6.98 12.81
C GLY A 66 -8.83 -6.94 13.04
N TYR A 67 -8.08 -6.29 12.17
CA TYR A 67 -6.63 -6.07 12.28
C TYR A 67 -6.30 -4.69 12.86
N LYS A 68 -7.01 -4.27 13.92
CA LYS A 68 -6.85 -2.95 14.55
C LYS A 68 -5.44 -2.69 15.04
N ASP A 69 -4.83 -3.66 15.71
CA ASP A 69 -3.47 -3.52 16.22
C ASP A 69 -2.44 -3.37 15.10
N SER A 70 -2.63 -4.09 13.98
CA SER A 70 -1.78 -3.93 12.78
C SER A 70 -1.97 -2.56 12.13
N ALA A 71 -3.22 -2.07 12.04
CA ALA A 71 -3.50 -0.73 11.52
C ALA A 71 -2.80 0.36 12.32
N ILE A 72 -2.88 0.29 13.66
CA ILE A 72 -2.19 1.22 14.56
C ILE A 72 -0.68 1.13 14.38
N SER A 73 -0.11 -0.08 14.38
CA SER A 73 1.33 -0.27 14.22
C SER A 73 1.85 0.31 12.91
N TYR A 74 1.16 0.08 11.79
CA TYR A 74 1.56 0.65 10.49
C TYR A 74 1.46 2.18 10.47
N PHE A 75 0.42 2.73 11.11
CA PHE A 75 0.23 4.16 11.19
C PHE A 75 1.31 4.83 12.05
N GLU A 76 1.66 4.28 13.21
CA GLU A 76 2.74 4.77 14.08
C GLU A 76 4.11 4.75 13.36
N ASP A 77 4.41 3.67 12.65
CA ASP A 77 5.63 3.54 11.84
C ASP A 77 5.71 4.61 10.74
N MET A 78 4.57 5.08 10.24
CA MET A 78 4.48 6.11 9.24
C MET A 78 4.56 7.52 9.84
N LEU A 79 3.95 7.77 11.00
CA LEU A 79 4.04 9.05 11.72
C LEU A 79 5.47 9.45 12.04
N SER A 80 6.35 8.47 12.29
CA SER A 80 7.77 8.73 12.49
C SER A 80 8.48 9.33 11.26
N LYS A 81 7.87 9.25 10.07
CA LYS A 81 8.44 9.62 8.77
C LYS A 81 7.70 10.76 8.07
N ILE A 82 6.43 11.00 8.42
CA ILE A 82 5.56 11.94 7.71
C ILE A 82 4.83 12.84 8.73
N SER A 83 4.79 14.15 8.45
CA SER A 83 4.03 15.13 9.22
C SER A 83 2.82 15.62 8.41
N ASP A 84 1.83 14.74 8.24
CA ASP A 84 0.63 15.02 7.46
C ASP A 84 -0.63 15.02 8.36
N TYR A 85 -1.16 16.21 8.63
CA TYR A 85 -2.28 16.39 9.54
C TYR A 85 -3.58 15.77 9.01
N GLU A 86 -3.83 15.82 7.70
CA GLU A 86 -5.04 15.28 7.09
C GLU A 86 -5.07 13.75 7.23
N LEU A 87 -3.92 13.10 7.02
CA LEU A 87 -3.79 11.66 7.22
C LEU A 87 -3.99 11.27 8.69
N ILE A 88 -3.47 12.08 9.62
CA ILE A 88 -3.62 11.86 11.06
C ILE A 88 -5.08 11.97 11.48
N GLU A 89 -5.75 13.04 11.07
CA GLU A 89 -7.16 13.26 11.36
C GLU A 89 -8.01 12.14 10.75
N GLY A 90 -7.77 11.80 9.47
CA GLY A 90 -8.47 10.73 8.76
C GLY A 90 -8.36 9.39 9.49
N PHE A 91 -7.15 8.98 9.89
CA PHE A 91 -6.97 7.74 10.65
C PHE A 91 -7.67 7.78 12.02
N ASN A 92 -7.60 8.90 12.73
CA ASN A 92 -8.29 9.05 14.02
C ASN A 92 -9.81 8.94 13.89
N THR A 93 -10.40 9.47 12.80
CA THR A 93 -11.83 9.32 12.52
C THR A 93 -12.22 7.86 12.31
N LEU A 94 -11.37 7.03 11.71
CA LEU A 94 -11.64 5.60 11.52
C LEU A 94 -11.66 4.80 12.84
N LEU A 95 -11.07 5.32 13.92
CA LEU A 95 -10.97 4.64 15.21
C LEU A 95 -12.14 4.94 16.17
N GLN A 96 -13.02 5.89 15.82
CA GLN A 96 -14.18 6.29 16.62
C GLN A 96 -15.33 5.30 16.50
#